data_AF-A0A962QBL6-F1
#
_entry.id   AF-A0A962QBL6-F1
#
_cell.length_a   1.000
_cell.length_b   1.000
_cell.length_c   1.000
_cell.angle_alpha   90.00
_cell.angle_beta   90.00
_cell.angle_gamma   90.00
#
_symmetry.space_group_name_H-M   'P 1'
#
loop_
_entity.id
_entity.type
_entity.pdbx_description
1 polymer ?
#
loop_
_entity_poly.entity_id
_entity_poly.type
_entity_poly.pdbx_seq_one_letter_code
_entity_poly.pdbx_strand_id
1 'polypeptide(L)'
;MTNKIFLWCIDSGWGSNSKIGYALAEDGTALGSHLSSSLIFSKYDMGLTQPSCPKHEAYRAYYPDGYELVWVDDIDNNVDFNQAYDEYKRKAEVVKS
;
A
#
# COMPACT_ATOMS: atom_id res chain seq x y z
N MET A 1 -8.62 0.16 18.14
CA MET A 1 -8.56 -0.46 16.80
C MET A 1 -7.15 -0.29 16.31
N THR A 2 -6.54 -1.31 15.70
CA THR A 2 -5.18 -1.20 15.16
C THR A 2 -5.27 -0.50 13.81
N ASN A 3 -4.44 0.52 13.57
CA ASN A 3 -4.46 1.20 12.28
C ASN A 3 -4.01 0.26 11.16
N LYS A 4 -4.59 0.35 9.97
CA LYS A 4 -4.23 -0.53 8.84
C LYS A 4 -3.52 0.24 7.73
N ILE A 5 -2.53 -0.42 7.14
CA ILE A 5 -1.92 -0.02 5.87
C ILE A 5 -2.07 -1.19 4.90
N PHE A 6 -2.84 -0.97 3.85
CA PHE A 6 -3.06 -1.93 2.79
C PHE A 6 -1.90 -1.89 1.79
N LEU A 7 -1.36 -3.06 1.50
CA LEU A 7 -0.32 -3.28 0.51
C LEU A 7 -0.87 -4.15 -0.62
N TRP A 8 -0.67 -3.74 -1.86
CA TRP A 8 -1.03 -4.54 -3.03
C TRP A 8 -0.04 -4.28 -4.14
N CYS A 9 -0.08 -5.09 -5.19
CA CYS A 9 0.70 -4.82 -6.39
C CYS A 9 -0.08 -5.07 -7.68
N ILE A 10 0.31 -4.37 -8.74
CA ILE A 10 -0.17 -4.60 -10.10
C ILE A 10 1.01 -4.99 -11.01
N ASP A 11 0.72 -5.57 -12.16
CA ASP A 11 1.72 -5.72 -13.23
C ASP A 11 2.16 -4.35 -13.73
N SER A 12 3.48 -4.12 -13.75
CA SER A 12 4.02 -2.82 -14.18
C SER A 12 4.01 -2.65 -15.70
N GLY A 13 3.90 -3.76 -16.44
CA GLY A 13 4.13 -3.80 -17.90
C GLY A 13 5.61 -3.68 -18.31
N TRP A 14 6.54 -3.52 -17.36
CA TRP A 14 7.97 -3.38 -17.62
C TRP A 14 8.66 -4.74 -17.51
N GLY A 15 8.72 -5.50 -18.61
CA GLY A 15 9.24 -6.87 -18.59
C GLY A 15 8.25 -7.87 -18.01
N SER A 16 8.52 -9.17 -18.18
CA SER A 16 7.51 -10.22 -18.01
C SER A 16 7.02 -10.46 -16.59
N ASN A 17 7.69 -9.94 -15.56
CA ASN A 17 7.38 -10.25 -14.15
C ASN A 17 7.40 -9.04 -13.19
N SER A 18 7.64 -7.84 -13.69
CA SER A 18 7.80 -6.67 -12.83
C SER A 18 6.46 -6.22 -12.25
N LYS A 19 6.47 -5.85 -10.97
CA LYS A 19 5.32 -5.46 -10.17
C LYS A 19 5.49 -4.04 -9.65
N ILE A 20 4.42 -3.25 -9.61
CA ILE A 20 4.40 -2.00 -8.83
C ILE A 20 3.61 -2.27 -7.56
N GLY A 21 4.29 -2.19 -6.41
CA GLY A 21 3.68 -2.25 -5.09
C GLY A 21 3.21 -0.86 -4.64
N TYR A 22 2.09 -0.81 -3.93
CA TYR A 22 1.50 0.41 -3.37
C TYR A 22 1.15 0.22 -1.89
N ALA A 23 1.17 1.32 -1.14
CA ALA A 23 0.76 1.39 0.25
C ALA A 23 -0.31 2.47 0.45
N LEU A 24 -1.42 2.08 1.07
CA LEU A 24 -2.56 2.94 1.35
C LEU A 24 -2.99 2.79 2.81
N ALA A 25 -3.01 3.90 3.55
CA ALA A 25 -3.57 3.96 4.90
C ALA A 25 -5.08 3.72 4.88
N GLU A 26 -5.66 3.23 5.97
CA GLU A 26 -7.10 2.93 6.05
C GLU A 26 -8.01 4.14 5.84
N ASP A 27 -7.48 5.34 6.09
CA ASP A 27 -8.15 6.60 5.85
C ASP A 27 -7.98 7.13 4.41
N GLY A 28 -7.44 6.32 3.50
CA GLY A 28 -7.23 6.68 2.11
C GLY A 28 -6.00 7.53 1.83
N THR A 29 -5.07 7.71 2.78
CA THR A 29 -3.80 8.41 2.52
C THR A 29 -2.78 7.49 1.85
N ALA A 30 -2.27 7.88 0.68
CA ALA A 30 -1.22 7.14 -0.01
C ALA A 30 0.13 7.32 0.68
N LEU A 31 0.78 6.22 1.07
CA LEU A 31 2.03 6.23 1.84
C LEU A 31 3.27 5.88 1.01
N GLY A 32 3.09 5.37 -0.21
CA GLY A 32 4.17 5.21 -1.15
C GLY A 32 3.97 4.07 -2.15
N SER A 33 4.98 3.90 -3.00
CA SER A 33 5.04 2.83 -3.99
C SER A 33 6.48 2.36 -4.21
N HIS A 34 6.64 1.22 -4.87
CA HIS A 34 7.92 0.68 -5.31
C HIS A 34 7.76 -0.21 -6.55
N LEU A 35 8.71 -0.13 -7.49
CA LEU A 35 8.80 -1.04 -8.63
C LEU A 35 9.74 -2.19 -8.26
N SER A 36 9.24 -3.42 -8.32
CA SER A 36 9.97 -4.63 -7.98
C SER A 36 10.00 -5.60 -9.16
N SER A 37 11.00 -6.46 -9.24
CA SER A 37 11.15 -7.44 -10.33
C SER A 37 10.26 -8.69 -10.18
N SER A 38 9.58 -8.84 -9.04
CA SER A 38 8.63 -9.94 -8.79
C SER A 38 7.67 -9.60 -7.64
N LEU A 39 6.64 -10.43 -7.45
CA LEU A 39 5.72 -10.36 -6.31
C LEU A 39 6.45 -10.53 -4.96
N ILE A 40 7.42 -11.45 -4.90
CA ILE A 40 8.19 -11.72 -3.67
C ILE A 40 9.00 -10.47 -3.30
N PHE A 41 9.67 -9.86 -4.28
CA PHE A 41 10.39 -8.61 -4.06
C PHE A 41 9.43 -7.47 -3.69
N SER A 42 8.24 -7.40 -4.28
CA SER A 42 7.24 -6.38 -3.91
C SER A 42 6.83 -6.50 -2.43
N LYS A 43 6.57 -7.71 -1.93
CA LYS A 43 6.29 -7.93 -0.50
C LYS A 43 7.47 -7.52 0.40
N TYR A 44 8.70 -7.77 -0.04
CA TYR A 44 9.92 -7.37 0.66
C TYR A 44 10.11 -5.84 0.68
N ASP A 45 10.07 -5.22 -0.49
CA ASP A 45 10.33 -3.78 -0.71
C ASP A 45 9.24 -2.89 -0.09
N MET A 46 8.03 -3.42 0.06
CA MET A 46 6.92 -2.75 0.76
C MET A 46 6.92 -3.01 2.27
N GLY A 47 7.87 -3.79 2.79
CA GLY A 47 8.06 -4.01 4.23
C GLY A 47 7.20 -5.12 4.85
N LEU A 48 6.39 -5.84 4.07
CA LEU A 48 5.55 -6.92 4.59
C LEU A 48 6.39 -8.04 5.22
N THR A 49 7.50 -8.41 4.57
CA THR A 49 8.38 -9.51 5.02
C THR A 49 9.75 -9.03 5.51
N GLN A 50 10.01 -7.71 5.51
CA GLN A 50 11.28 -7.11 5.90
C GLN A 50 11.04 -5.96 6.90
N PRO A 51 11.10 -6.22 8.23
CA PRO A 51 10.81 -5.20 9.26
C PRO A 51 11.76 -3.99 9.24
N SER A 52 12.96 -4.15 8.68
CA SER A 52 13.93 -3.06 8.51
C SER A 52 13.75 -2.29 7.19
N CYS A 53 12.68 -2.55 6.43
CA CYS A 53 12.42 -1.85 5.18
C CYS A 53 12.30 -0.34 5.44
N PRO A 54 12.97 0.52 4.64
CA PRO A 54 12.91 1.98 4.79
C PRO A 54 11.49 2.55 4.73
N LYS A 55 10.55 1.88 4.05
CA LYS A 55 9.14 2.32 3.97
C LYS A 55 8.48 2.40 5.36
N HIS A 56 8.93 1.60 6.32
CA HIS A 56 8.41 1.68 7.69
C HIS A 56 8.68 3.03 8.36
N GLU A 57 9.63 3.85 7.89
CA GLU A 57 9.82 5.22 8.38
C GLU A 57 8.61 6.09 8.05
N ALA A 58 8.14 6.05 6.80
CA ALA A 58 6.92 6.76 6.39
C ALA A 58 5.69 6.21 7.11
N TYR A 59 5.59 4.89 7.25
CA TYR A 59 4.46 4.25 7.94
C TYR A 59 4.40 4.63 9.42
N ARG A 60 5.53 4.64 10.13
CA ARG A 60 5.60 5.09 11.54
C ARG A 60 5.38 6.58 11.69
N ALA A 61 5.84 7.40 10.74
CA ALA A 61 5.58 8.83 10.76
C ALA A 61 4.07 9.12 10.63
N TYR A 62 3.35 8.32 9.83
CA TYR A 62 1.90 8.45 9.67
C TYR A 62 1.10 7.87 10.84
N TYR A 63 1.47 6.67 11.30
CA TYR A 63 0.85 5.97 12.43
C TYR A 63 1.89 5.73 13.55
N PRO A 64 2.19 6.75 14.38
CA PRO A 64 3.20 6.65 15.44
C PRO A 64 2.81 5.67 16.54
N ASP A 65 1.50 5.49 16.76
CA ASP A 65 0.94 4.55 17.75
C ASP A 65 0.94 3.08 17.27
N GLY A 66 1.43 2.84 16.05
CA GLY A 66 1.51 1.52 15.43
C GLY A 66 0.46 1.28 14.35
N TYR A 67 0.73 0.26 13.53
CA TYR A 67 -0.08 -0.14 12.40
C TYR A 67 0.10 -1.64 12.10
N GLU A 68 -0.85 -2.19 11.37
CA GLU A 68 -0.80 -3.50 10.74
C GLU A 68 -0.60 -3.34 9.23
N LEU A 69 0.37 -4.07 8.66
CA LEU A 69 0.50 -4.21 7.22
C LEU A 69 -0.40 -5.34 6.74
N VAL A 70 -1.34 -5.02 5.86
CA VAL A 70 -2.30 -5.98 5.31
C VAL A 70 -2.01 -6.15 3.83
N TRP A 71 -1.53 -7.33 3.43
CA TRP A 71 -1.38 -7.65 2.02
C TRP A 71 -2.73 -8.02 1.39
N VAL A 72 -3.07 -7.37 0.28
CA VAL A 72 -4.33 -7.54 -0.44
C VAL A 72 -4.04 -8.22 -1.78
N ASP A 73 -4.38 -9.51 -1.88
CA ASP A 73 -4.23 -10.29 -3.11
C ASP A 73 -5.42 -10.11 -4.07
N ASP A 74 -6.62 -9.89 -3.53
CA ASP A 74 -7.85 -9.65 -4.29
C ASP A 74 -8.42 -8.28 -3.90
N ILE A 75 -8.11 -7.28 -4.71
CA ILE A 75 -8.54 -5.90 -4.47
C ILE A 75 -10.05 -5.73 -4.68
N ASP A 76 -10.67 -6.52 -5.57
CA ASP A 76 -12.08 -6.35 -5.92
C ASP A 76 -12.99 -6.80 -4.76
N ASN A 77 -12.57 -7.82 -4.02
CA ASN A 77 -13.37 -8.43 -2.95
C ASN A 77 -12.94 -8.03 -1.52
N ASN A 78 -11.96 -7.13 -1.36
CA ASN A 78 -11.52 -6.68 -0.04
C ASN A 78 -12.27 -5.41 0.41
N VAL A 79 -13.27 -5.58 1.28
CA VAL A 79 -14.15 -4.49 1.75
C VAL A 79 -13.37 -3.37 2.43
N ASP A 80 -12.44 -3.70 3.33
CA ASP A 80 -11.66 -2.70 4.07
C ASP A 80 -10.75 -1.89 3.13
N PHE A 81 -10.09 -2.56 2.19
CA PHE A 81 -9.31 -1.92 1.14
C PHE A 81 -10.16 -1.01 0.27
N ASN A 82 -11.33 -1.48 -0.17
CA ASN A 82 -12.22 -0.73 -1.05
C ASN A 82 -12.71 0.56 -0.39
N GLN A 83 -13.02 0.52 0.92
CA GLN A 83 -13.38 1.71 1.67
C GLN A 83 -12.22 2.73 1.72
N ALA A 84 -11.00 2.28 2.01
CA ALA A 84 -9.83 3.15 1.98
C ALA A 84 -9.57 3.73 0.58
N TYR A 85 -9.76 2.92 -0.47
CA TYR A 85 -9.56 3.33 -1.84
C TYR A 85 -10.62 4.33 -2.33
N ASP A 86 -11.87 4.19 -1.89
CA ASP A 86 -12.92 5.17 -2.14
C ASP A 86 -12.60 6.52 -1.49
N GLU A 87 -12.10 6.52 -0.25
CA GLU A 87 -11.67 7.74 0.43
C GLU A 87 -10.46 8.38 -0.26
N TYR A 88 -9.50 7.58 -0.74
CA TYR A 88 -8.38 8.05 -1.55
C TYR A 88 -8.86 8.79 -2.81
N LYS A 89 -9.81 8.20 -3.57
CA LYS A 89 -10.38 8.84 -4.76
C LYS A 89 -11.05 10.17 -4.41
N ARG A 90 -11.86 10.19 -3.35
CA ARG A 90 -12.53 11.41 -2.87
C ARG A 90 -11.54 12.52 -2.53
N LYS A 91 -10.45 12.19 -1.82
CA LYS A 91 -9.36 13.15 -1.51
C LYS A 91 -8.67 13.65 -2.78
N ALA A 92 -8.40 12.76 -3.74
CA ALA A 92 -7.75 13.11 -5.01
C ALA A 92 -8.63 13.99 -5.91
N GLU A 93 -9.95 13.87 -5.82
CA GLU A 93 -10.91 14.72 -6.54
C GLU A 93 -11.00 16.13 -5.95
N VAL A 94 -11.03 16.25 -4.61
CA VAL A 94 -11.05 17.56 -3.91
C VAL A 94 -9.79 18.39 -4.20
N VAL A 95 -8.63 17.76 -4.39
CA VAL A 95 -7.38 18.47 -4.72
C VAL A 95 -7.38 19.02 -6.15
N LYS A 96 -8.24 18.50 -7.04
CA LYS A 96 -8.32 18.92 -8.45
C LYS A 96 -9.37 20.02 -8.70
N SER A 97 -10.21 20.35 -7.72
CA SER A 97 -11.23 21.40 -7.78
C SER A 97 -10.73 22.72 -7.18
#